data_AF-X1TPE5-F1
#
_entry.id   AF-X1TPE5-F1
#
_cell.length_a   1.000
_cell.length_b   1.000
_cell.length_c   1.000
_cell.angle_alpha   90.00
_cell.angle_beta   90.00
_cell.angle_gamma   90.00
#
_symmetry.space_group_name_H-M   'P 1'
#
loop_
_entity.id
_entity.type
_entity.pdbx_description
1 polymer ?
#
loop_
_entity_poly.entity_id
_entity_poly.type
_entity_poly.pdbx_seq_one_letter_code
_entity_poly.pdbx_strand_id
1 'polypeptide(L)'
;MPANVDYLRVGTWESNVYCDIAQKINEHHLTKPGHWLQYHGRRGQDGSVFHGTGSQAGKVHHICQISGETSHDWANHLKLAIPGDNLYCTRIDVQTTIECPKNYDAQDFYELSKRK
;
A
#
# COMPACT_ATOMS: atom_id res chain seq x y z
N MET A 1 -5.69 -13.93 16.96
CA MET A 1 -4.34 -13.44 16.63
C MET A 1 -4.50 -12.09 15.94
N PRO A 2 -3.75 -11.05 16.34
CA PRO A 2 -3.81 -9.78 15.65
C PRO A 2 -3.36 -9.97 14.20
N ALA A 3 -4.06 -9.34 13.28
CA ALA A 3 -3.71 -9.28 11.87
C ALA A 3 -3.34 -7.84 11.54
N ASN A 4 -2.20 -7.66 10.90
CA ASN A 4 -1.68 -6.34 10.55
C ASN A 4 -1.78 -6.14 9.04
N VAL A 5 -1.94 -4.89 8.62
CA VAL A 5 -1.83 -4.55 7.20
C VAL A 5 -0.35 -4.34 6.95
N ASP A 6 0.23 -5.13 6.05
CA ASP A 6 1.65 -5.04 5.67
C ASP A 6 1.84 -4.30 4.35
N TYR A 7 0.76 -4.15 3.57
CA TYR A 7 0.78 -3.33 2.37
C TYR A 7 -0.60 -2.74 2.11
N LEU A 8 -0.62 -1.48 1.70
CA LEU A 8 -1.84 -0.79 1.32
C LEU A 8 -1.61 0.03 0.06
N ARG A 9 -2.51 -0.11 -0.92
CA ARG A 9 -2.54 0.77 -2.09
C ARG A 9 -3.94 1.26 -2.37
N VAL A 10 -4.13 2.56 -2.25
CA VAL A 10 -5.40 3.26 -2.42
C VAL A 10 -5.31 4.25 -3.56
N GLY A 11 -6.43 4.50 -4.21
CA GLY A 11 -6.54 5.53 -5.24
C GLY A 11 -7.77 6.41 -5.03
N THR A 12 -7.76 7.54 -5.74
CA THR A 12 -8.87 8.48 -5.77
C THR A 12 -8.91 9.22 -7.10
N TRP A 13 -10.11 9.58 -7.53
CA TRP A 13 -10.33 10.49 -8.66
C TRP A 13 -10.41 11.96 -8.21
N GLU A 14 -10.49 12.19 -6.90
CA GLU A 14 -10.73 13.48 -6.28
C GLU A 14 -9.41 14.11 -5.83
N SER A 15 -8.99 15.19 -6.49
CA SER A 15 -7.69 15.81 -6.24
C SER A 15 -7.58 16.43 -4.83
N ASN A 16 -8.68 16.91 -4.25
CA ASN A 16 -8.71 17.39 -2.88
C ASN A 16 -8.41 16.27 -1.87
N VAL A 17 -9.03 15.10 -2.05
CA VAL A 17 -8.78 13.92 -1.22
C VAL A 17 -7.34 13.45 -1.36
N TYR A 18 -6.79 13.51 -2.58
CA TYR A 18 -5.38 13.24 -2.79
C TYR A 18 -4.46 14.24 -2.08
N CYS A 19 -4.77 15.53 -2.08
CA CYS A 19 -3.98 16.54 -1.35
C CYS A 19 -3.97 16.25 0.16
N ASP A 20 -5.12 15.90 0.74
CA ASP A 20 -5.24 15.56 2.16
C ASP A 20 -4.38 14.33 2.52
N ILE A 21 -4.40 13.32 1.65
CA ILE A 21 -3.53 12.15 1.74
C ILE A 21 -2.07 12.59 1.63
N ALA A 22 -1.70 13.28 0.56
CA ALA A 22 -0.32 13.66 0.25
C ALA A 22 0.30 14.54 1.33
N GLN A 23 -0.48 15.39 2.00
CA GLN A 23 -0.01 16.18 3.14
C GLN A 23 0.44 15.28 4.29
N LYS A 24 -0.35 14.24 4.60
CA LYS A 24 0.02 13.24 5.61
C LYS A 24 1.19 12.36 5.16
N ILE A 25 1.27 12.04 3.87
CA ILE A 25 2.42 11.29 3.32
C ILE A 25 3.70 12.13 3.39
N ASN A 26 3.64 13.44 3.18
CA ASN A 26 4.83 14.28 3.18
C ASN A 26 5.58 14.32 4.52
N GLU A 27 4.94 13.91 5.62
CA GLU A 27 5.60 13.60 6.89
C GLU A 27 6.69 12.52 6.74
N HIS A 28 6.61 11.68 5.70
CA HIS A 28 7.54 10.59 5.36
C HIS A 28 8.65 11.00 4.37
N HIS A 29 8.88 12.31 4.15
CA HIS A 29 9.98 12.85 3.34
C HIS A 29 10.09 12.25 1.91
N LEU A 30 9.11 12.55 1.08
CA LEU A 30 9.04 12.14 -0.33
C LEU A 30 10.06 12.87 -1.20
N THR A 31 11.28 12.33 -1.28
CA THR A 31 12.43 12.99 -1.90
C THR A 31 12.81 12.40 -3.26
N LYS A 32 12.46 11.14 -3.53
CA LYS A 32 12.91 10.44 -4.74
C LYS A 32 11.85 10.48 -5.84
N PRO A 33 12.18 10.86 -7.09
CA PRO A 33 11.28 10.65 -8.21
C PRO A 33 10.85 9.18 -8.29
N GLY A 34 9.56 8.97 -8.54
CA GLY A 34 8.94 7.65 -8.56
C GLY A 34 8.08 7.47 -9.79
N HIS A 35 8.10 6.24 -10.31
CA HIS A 35 7.22 5.82 -11.38
C HIS A 35 6.60 4.47 -11.01
N TRP A 36 5.33 4.28 -11.38
CA TRP A 36 4.65 3.01 -11.30
C TRP A 36 3.58 2.95 -12.38
N LEU A 37 3.71 2.04 -13.36
CA LEU A 37 2.78 1.91 -14.50
C LEU A 37 2.55 3.23 -15.26
N GLN A 38 1.38 3.85 -15.10
CA GLN A 38 1.01 5.13 -15.72
C GLN A 38 1.18 6.33 -14.78
N TYR A 39 1.62 6.07 -13.53
CA TYR A 39 1.66 7.05 -12.46
C TYR A 39 3.06 7.62 -12.31
N HIS A 40 3.14 8.94 -12.30
CA HIS A 40 4.36 9.69 -12.03
C HIS A 40 4.21 10.41 -10.70
N GLY A 41 5.25 10.36 -9.86
CA GLY A 41 5.21 11.00 -8.56
C GLY A 41 6.50 10.84 -7.78
N ARG A 42 6.39 10.58 -6.48
CA ARG A 42 7.56 10.49 -5.58
C ARG A 42 7.48 9.29 -4.66
N ARG A 43 8.66 8.86 -4.19
CA ARG A 43 8.86 7.80 -3.21
C ARG A 43 9.49 8.34 -1.94
N GLY A 44 9.17 7.69 -0.83
CA GLY A 44 9.92 7.81 0.42
C GLY A 44 11.38 7.39 0.22
N GLN A 45 12.26 7.84 1.10
CA GLN A 45 13.70 7.57 0.99
C GLN A 45 14.02 6.07 1.04
N ASP A 46 13.29 5.32 1.84
CA ASP A 46 13.34 3.86 2.02
C ASP A 46 12.54 3.09 0.95
N GLY A 47 11.77 3.79 0.11
CA GLY A 47 10.90 3.19 -0.90
C GLY A 47 9.59 2.60 -0.37
N SER A 48 9.33 2.67 0.94
CA SER A 48 8.13 2.08 1.57
C SER A 48 6.85 2.82 1.18
N VAL A 49 6.99 4.08 0.79
CA VAL A 49 5.89 4.96 0.42
C VAL A 49 6.05 5.41 -1.03
N PHE A 50 4.93 5.44 -1.76
CA PHE A 50 4.83 6.06 -3.09
C PHE A 50 3.51 6.81 -3.22
N HIS A 51 3.55 8.00 -3.81
CA HIS A 51 2.35 8.69 -4.27
C HIS A 51 2.56 9.16 -5.69
N GLY A 52 1.51 9.11 -6.51
CA GLY A 52 1.63 9.47 -7.91
C GLY A 52 0.30 9.80 -8.56
N THR A 53 0.41 10.50 -9.67
CA THR A 53 -0.71 10.94 -10.49
C THR A 53 -0.60 10.30 -11.87
N GLY A 54 -1.73 9.79 -12.36
CA GLY A 54 -1.89 9.25 -13.70
C GLY A 54 -3.09 9.86 -14.41
N SER A 55 -3.28 9.48 -15.67
CA SER A 55 -4.47 9.85 -16.45
C SER A 55 -5.07 8.61 -17.09
N GLN A 56 -6.39 8.45 -16.98
CA GLN A 56 -7.13 7.34 -17.57
C GLN A 56 -8.39 7.89 -18.23
N ALA A 57 -8.59 7.57 -19.51
CA ALA A 57 -9.72 8.06 -20.31
C ALA A 57 -9.91 9.59 -20.23
N GLY A 58 -8.81 10.35 -20.23
CA GLY A 58 -8.82 11.81 -20.15
C GLY A 58 -9.09 12.38 -18.75
N LYS A 59 -9.21 11.53 -17.73
CA LYS A 59 -9.42 11.94 -16.34
C LYS A 59 -8.18 11.69 -15.49
N VAL A 60 -7.82 12.68 -14.69
CA VAL A 60 -6.75 12.57 -13.69
C VAL A 60 -7.20 11.64 -12.56
N HIS A 61 -6.30 10.78 -12.11
CA HIS A 61 -6.49 9.99 -10.91
C HIS A 61 -5.16 9.86 -10.16
N HIS A 62 -5.27 9.61 -8.87
CA HIS A 62 -4.14 9.60 -7.97
C HIS A 62 -4.06 8.27 -7.23
N ILE A 63 -2.84 7.86 -6.88
CA ILE A 63 -2.57 6.66 -6.11
C ILE A 63 -1.59 6.94 -4.98
N CYS A 64 -1.80 6.24 -3.88
CA CYS A 64 -0.89 6.15 -2.77
C CYS A 64 -0.63 4.67 -2.46
N GLN A 65 0.63 4.32 -2.27
CA GLN A 65 1.09 3.01 -1.84
C GLN A 65 1.93 3.17 -0.58
N ILE A 66 1.74 2.25 0.36
CA ILE A 66 2.51 2.13 1.60
C ILE A 66 2.78 0.65 1.84
N SER A 67 3.98 0.32 2.31
CA SER A 67 4.41 -1.04 2.63
C SER A 67 5.12 -1.12 3.97
N GLY A 68 5.09 -2.29 4.59
CA GLY A 68 5.63 -2.57 5.91
C GLY A 68 4.66 -2.16 7.04
N GLU A 69 5.21 -2.12 8.25
CA GLU A 69 4.50 -1.86 9.50
C GLU A 69 3.66 -0.57 9.48
N THR A 70 4.16 0.47 8.81
CA THR A 70 3.47 1.78 8.68
C THR A 70 2.15 1.68 7.92
N SER A 71 1.93 0.62 7.13
CA SER A 71 0.69 0.40 6.39
C SER A 71 -0.51 0.17 7.31
N HIS A 72 -0.30 -0.45 8.47
CA HIS A 72 -1.37 -0.72 9.43
C HIS A 72 -1.92 0.56 10.05
N ASP A 73 -1.03 1.43 10.53
CA ASP A 73 -1.41 2.73 11.09
C ASP A 73 -2.09 3.60 10.03
N TRP A 74 -1.60 3.55 8.79
CA TRP A 74 -2.20 4.27 7.67
C TRP A 74 -3.58 3.78 7.30
N ALA A 75 -3.81 2.47 7.29
CA ALA A 75 -5.14 1.90 7.04
C ALA A 75 -6.16 2.42 8.07
N ASN A 76 -5.78 2.47 9.34
CA ASN A 76 -6.61 3.00 10.42
C ASN A 76 -6.88 4.49 10.25
N HIS A 77 -5.85 5.28 9.91
CA HIS A 77 -6.01 6.73 9.68
C HIS A 77 -6.87 7.05 8.46
N LEU A 78 -6.69 6.35 7.34
CA LEU A 78 -7.46 6.58 6.12
C LEU A 78 -8.95 6.26 6.32
N LYS A 79 -9.24 5.17 7.06
CA LYS A 79 -10.62 4.81 7.44
C LYS A 79 -11.33 5.91 8.24
N LEU A 80 -10.59 6.61 9.10
CA LEU A 80 -11.14 7.66 9.96
C LEU A 80 -11.18 9.04 9.28
N ALA A 81 -10.24 9.32 8.37
CA ALA A 81 -10.02 10.66 7.84
C ALA A 81 -10.72 10.92 6.50
N ILE A 82 -11.09 9.89 5.74
CA ILE A 82 -11.60 10.05 4.37
C ILE A 82 -12.97 9.36 4.26
N PRO A 83 -14.05 10.12 4.00
CA PRO A 83 -15.37 9.55 3.75
C PRO A 83 -15.33 8.52 2.61
N GLY A 84 -16.02 7.40 2.81
CA GLY A 84 -15.78 6.12 2.12
C GLY A 84 -15.96 6.08 0.59
N ASP A 85 -16.60 7.08 -0.02
CA ASP A 85 -16.89 7.05 -1.46
C ASP A 85 -15.75 7.66 -2.31
N ASN A 86 -14.82 8.39 -1.67
CA ASN A 86 -13.77 9.09 -2.41
C ASN A 86 -12.45 8.32 -2.47
N LEU A 87 -12.38 7.13 -1.86
CA LEU A 87 -11.18 6.31 -1.80
C LEU A 87 -11.50 4.88 -2.22
N TYR A 88 -10.74 4.35 -3.17
CA TYR A 88 -10.84 2.94 -3.53
C TYR A 88 -9.53 2.23 -3.21
N CYS A 89 -9.63 1.02 -2.65
CA CYS A 89 -8.48 0.17 -2.40
C CYS A 89 -8.20 -0.71 -3.62
N THR A 90 -6.96 -0.67 -4.13
CA THR A 90 -6.53 -1.48 -5.28
C THR A 90 -5.68 -2.69 -4.88
N ARG A 91 -5.10 -2.67 -3.67
CA ARG A 91 -4.40 -3.81 -3.07
C ARG A 91 -4.29 -3.61 -1.57
N ILE A 92 -4.52 -4.69 -0.83
CA ILE A 92 -4.25 -4.80 0.60
C ILE A 92 -3.59 -6.14 0.85
N ASP A 93 -2.47 -6.13 1.56
CA ASP A 93 -1.83 -7.36 2.04
C ASP A 93 -1.98 -7.40 3.55
N VAL A 94 -2.56 -8.49 4.06
CA VAL A 94 -2.79 -8.71 5.48
C VAL A 94 -1.87 -9.82 5.94
N GLN A 95 -1.13 -9.56 7.00
CA GLN A 95 -0.21 -10.52 7.60
C GLN A 95 -0.67 -10.89 9.00
N THR A 96 -0.56 -12.17 9.33
CA THR A 96 -0.70 -12.66 10.70
C THR A 96 0.49 -13.55 11.02
N THR A 97 1.01 -13.39 12.24
CA THR A 97 2.11 -14.21 12.73
C THR A 97 1.53 -15.28 13.65
N ILE A 98 1.88 -16.53 13.37
CA ILE A 98 1.49 -17.70 14.16
C ILE A 98 2.75 -18.34 14.78
N GLU A 99 2.56 -19.10 15.85
CA GLU A 99 3.63 -19.97 16.32
C GLU A 99 3.96 -21.02 15.24
N CYS A 100 5.24 -21.19 14.95
CA CYS A 100 5.70 -22.20 14.00
C CYS A 100 5.36 -23.60 14.55
N PRO A 101 4.56 -24.42 13.84
CA PRO A 101 4.29 -25.78 14.27
C PRO A 101 5.60 -26.58 14.39
N LYS A 102 5.74 -27.40 15.44
CA LYS A 102 7.00 -28.12 15.74
C LYS A 102 7.55 -28.96 14.58
N ASN A 103 6.68 -29.43 13.68
CA ASN A 103 7.03 -30.28 12.55
C ASN A 103 6.84 -29.57 11.20
N TYR A 104 6.76 -28.25 11.18
CA TYR A 104 6.66 -27.48 9.95
C TYR A 104 8.05 -27.15 9.42
N ASP A 105 8.33 -27.55 8.18
CA ASP A 105 9.43 -27.06 7.37
C ASP A 105 8.86 -26.55 6.04
N ALA A 106 9.17 -25.28 5.70
CA ALA A 106 8.74 -24.69 4.44
C ALA A 106 9.34 -25.40 3.21
N GLN A 107 10.51 -26.02 3.37
CA GLN A 107 11.20 -26.76 2.32
C GLN A 107 10.42 -28.01 1.91
N ASP A 108 9.77 -28.70 2.86
CA ASP A 108 8.96 -29.89 2.58
C ASP A 108 7.83 -29.58 1.61
N PHE A 109 7.16 -28.42 1.80
CA PHE A 109 6.10 -27.97 0.91
C PHE A 109 6.62 -27.60 -0.48
N TYR A 110 7.77 -26.91 -0.54
CA TYR A 110 8.40 -26.55 -1.80
C TYR A 110 8.80 -27.78 -2.62
N GLU A 111 9.38 -28.80 -2.00
CA GLU A 111 9.74 -30.04 -2.67
C GLU A 111 8.50 -30.86 -3.10
N LEU A 112 7.41 -30.83 -2.32
CA LEU A 112 6.10 -31.36 -2.75
C LEU A 112 5.60 -30.69 -4.03
N SER A 113 5.74 -29.36 -4.14
CA SER A 113 5.25 -28.59 -5.29
C SER A 113 5.98 -28.89 -6.62
N LYS A 114 7.19 -29.47 -6.54
CA LYS A 114 8.00 -29.85 -7.71
C LYS A 114 7.68 -31.22 -8.28
N ARG A 115 7.00 -32.10 -7.54
CA ARG A 115 6.71 -33.49 -7.95
C ARG A 115 5.53 -33.57 -8.94
N LYS A 116 5.54 -32.72 -9.96
CA LYS A 116 4.60 -32.78 -11.09
C LYS A 116 4.95 -33.91 -12.04
#